data_AF-A0AAD9GEY1-F1
#
_entry.id   AF-A0AAD9GEY1-F1
#
_cell.length_a   1.000
_cell.length_b   1.000
_cell.length_c   1.000
_cell.angle_alpha   90.00
_cell.angle_beta   90.00
_cell.angle_gamma   90.00
#
_symmetry.space_group_name_H-M   'P 1'
#
loop_
_entity.id
_entity.type
_entity.pdbx_description
1 polymer ?
#
loop_
_entity_poly.entity_id
_entity_poly.type
_entity_poly.pdbx_seq_one_letter_code
_entity_poly.pdbx_strand_id
1 'polypeptide(L)'
;MVKLCCVIIGVAESAFTLDIALDKSVNDLKKKRLRRRSSTSVPADRLRLFLANTKAKNLGEGQIEEKGKVESDTGAWLSYDSDAAVELEEGITGQDIQTWINRNPIHASLSIQDVLDDNGMPDPRSKKIHVLVVQREMPDSTLPMSWRKEMEEAVREAIKLFDERRSVYLVSTCKDWAAEELVENLGYENEPIYDVVEDFDCSIDPYPWQVDIAEDSEVQRKGYMQYFKENLHGFLHQGGDSPRVSAGIQRNLMYHLKDASQMKSLLNCNSSSLPFGLKGTSDLMIIGELAFKTNDVFASLHFIVDIKKDQCGAQERRELFLKLVLANLKSDVNGAPIGLLANLNDYWYFMWFTSDRKIARMKLSCPANGFKVMKDFLPGTLDVGESSERNPVYPMQIQFLSSPLPKRQKLIRPPPVDTSFAAEMLGQYELMSDVLSPEFLRDRRLEFELQLVKEMPYSVVCDNSPQH
;
A
#
# COMPACT_ATOMS: atom_id res chain seq x y z
N MET A 1 6.01 39.44 -27.44
CA MET A 1 6.13 39.62 -25.98
C MET A 1 4.73 39.82 -25.44
N VAL A 2 4.39 39.15 -24.35
CA VAL A 2 3.12 39.30 -23.64
C VAL A 2 3.34 40.00 -22.31
N LYS A 3 2.33 40.75 -21.86
CA LYS A 3 2.35 41.44 -20.57
C LYS A 3 1.47 40.67 -19.58
N LEU A 4 2.11 39.96 -18.66
CA LEU A 4 1.44 39.20 -17.61
C LEU A 4 1.23 40.09 -16.38
N CYS A 5 0.05 39.97 -15.77
CA CYS A 5 -0.20 40.50 -14.43
C CYS A 5 -0.12 39.37 -13.41
N CYS A 6 0.73 39.57 -12.41
CA CYS A 6 1.03 38.61 -11.36
C CYS A 6 0.67 39.19 -10.00
N VAL A 7 0.15 38.36 -9.10
CA VAL A 7 -0.18 38.75 -7.72
C VAL A 7 0.49 37.80 -6.74
N ILE A 8 0.98 38.31 -5.60
CA ILE A 8 1.53 37.49 -4.52
C ILE A 8 0.40 37.16 -3.56
N ILE A 9 0.11 35.87 -3.40
CA ILE A 9 -0.93 35.44 -2.45
C ILE A 9 -0.51 35.78 -1.02
N GLY A 10 -1.44 36.32 -0.23
CA GLY A 10 -1.21 36.67 1.18
C GLY A 10 -0.49 38.00 1.42
N VAL A 11 -0.20 38.78 0.37
CA VAL A 11 0.46 40.09 0.49
C VAL A 11 -0.41 41.15 -0.16
N ALA A 12 -0.89 42.10 0.65
CA ALA A 12 -1.67 43.23 0.19
C ALA A 12 -0.87 44.10 -0.82
N GLU A 13 -1.57 44.70 -1.78
CA GLU A 13 -1.01 45.59 -2.82
C GLU A 13 0.16 44.97 -3.62
N SER A 14 0.16 43.65 -3.77
CA SER A 14 1.28 42.91 -4.33
C SER A 14 1.21 42.71 -5.85
N ALA A 15 0.16 43.18 -6.52
CA ALA A 15 -0.01 43.05 -7.96
C ALA A 15 1.10 43.77 -8.74
N PHE A 16 1.65 43.11 -9.76
CA PHE A 16 2.68 43.67 -10.63
C PHE A 16 2.57 43.16 -12.06
N THR A 17 3.09 43.93 -13.01
CA THR A 17 3.12 43.52 -14.41
C THR A 17 4.55 43.25 -14.89
N LEU A 18 4.68 42.27 -15.77
CA LEU A 18 5.94 41.90 -16.39
C LEU A 18 5.74 41.56 -17.86
N ASP A 19 6.71 41.95 -18.67
CA ASP A 19 6.75 41.57 -20.08
C ASP A 19 7.59 40.29 -20.23
N ILE A 20 7.14 39.30 -20.98
CA ILE A 20 7.91 38.08 -21.26
C ILE A 20 7.69 37.64 -22.70
N ALA A 21 8.70 37.06 -23.35
CA ALA A 21 8.52 36.48 -24.67
C ALA A 21 7.87 35.10 -24.55
N LEU A 22 7.00 34.74 -25.50
CA LEU A 22 6.16 33.53 -25.43
C LEU A 22 6.99 32.23 -25.46
N ASP A 23 8.13 32.27 -26.13
CA ASP A 23 9.13 31.19 -26.23
C ASP A 23 9.95 30.99 -24.93
N LYS A 24 9.79 31.88 -23.94
CA LYS A 24 10.50 31.76 -22.66
C LYS A 24 9.81 30.81 -21.71
N SER A 25 10.60 30.19 -20.85
CA SER A 25 10.11 29.24 -19.87
C SER A 25 9.47 29.93 -18.66
N VAL A 26 8.65 29.18 -17.93
CA VAL A 26 8.13 29.58 -16.62
C VAL A 26 9.26 29.80 -15.60
N ASN A 27 10.41 29.13 -15.76
CA ASN A 27 11.60 29.42 -14.97
C ASN A 27 12.20 30.81 -15.28
N ASP A 28 12.21 31.22 -16.55
CA ASP A 28 12.64 32.57 -16.94
C ASP A 28 11.71 33.65 -16.35
N LEU A 29 10.40 33.34 -16.27
CA LEU A 29 9.40 34.15 -15.58
C LEU A 29 9.73 34.34 -14.09
N LYS A 30 10.04 33.25 -13.38
CA LYS A 30 10.45 33.28 -11.96
C LYS A 30 11.73 34.10 -11.76
N LYS A 31 12.73 33.94 -12.62
CA LYS A 31 13.98 34.70 -12.57
C LYS A 31 13.78 36.20 -12.85
N LYS A 32 12.83 36.56 -13.73
CA LYS A 32 12.55 37.97 -14.05
C LYS A 32 11.98 38.74 -12.86
N ARG A 33 11.24 38.06 -11.97
CA ARG A 33 10.73 38.63 -10.71
C ARG A 33 11.86 39.06 -9.75
N LEU A 34 12.96 38.30 -9.67
CA LEU A 34 14.10 38.63 -8.78
C LEU A 34 14.74 40.00 -9.07
N ARG A 35 14.57 40.55 -10.28
CA ARG A 35 15.26 41.80 -10.68
C ARG A 35 14.51 43.09 -10.34
N ARG A 36 13.23 43.08 -9.94
CA ARG A 36 12.40 44.30 -9.88
C ARG A 36 11.97 44.81 -8.49
N ARG A 37 12.07 44.01 -7.43
CA ARG A 37 11.74 44.45 -6.04
C ARG A 37 12.80 43.91 -5.07
N SER A 38 13.83 44.72 -4.81
CA SER A 38 14.79 44.48 -3.75
C SER A 38 14.23 44.97 -2.41
N SER A 39 13.66 44.04 -1.64
CA SER A 39 13.61 44.09 -0.17
C SER A 39 13.45 42.70 0.46
N THR A 40 13.00 41.70 -0.29
CA THR A 40 13.03 40.28 0.10
C THR A 40 13.48 39.41 -1.07
N SER A 41 14.75 38.97 -1.04
CA SER A 41 15.35 38.09 -2.05
C SER A 41 14.81 36.67 -1.89
N VAL A 42 13.63 36.38 -2.43
CA VAL A 42 13.08 35.02 -2.48
C VAL A 42 13.66 34.30 -3.69
N PRO A 43 14.41 33.20 -3.51
CA PRO A 43 14.96 32.41 -4.62
C PRO A 43 13.88 31.92 -5.59
N ALA A 44 14.19 31.85 -6.88
CA ALA A 44 13.24 31.52 -7.94
C ALA A 44 12.60 30.13 -7.75
N ASP A 45 13.35 29.18 -7.20
CA ASP A 45 12.94 27.83 -6.80
C ASP A 45 11.88 27.82 -5.69
N ARG A 46 11.81 28.86 -4.85
CA ARG A 46 10.82 28.99 -3.76
C ARG A 46 9.47 29.57 -4.19
N LEU A 47 9.33 29.91 -5.47
CA LEU A 47 8.11 30.47 -6.03
C LEU A 47 7.33 29.40 -6.78
N ARG A 48 6.06 29.19 -6.42
CA ARG A 48 5.10 28.42 -7.20
C ARG A 48 4.17 29.37 -7.94
N LEU A 49 3.92 29.08 -9.21
CA LEU A 49 3.09 29.88 -10.10
C LEU A 49 1.85 29.08 -10.47
N PHE A 50 0.69 29.71 -10.41
CA PHE A 50 -0.60 29.12 -10.78
C PHE A 50 -1.33 30.05 -11.77
N LEU A 51 -2.13 29.50 -12.67
CA LEU A 51 -2.96 30.31 -13.56
C LEU A 51 -4.20 30.81 -12.80
N ALA A 52 -4.48 32.10 -12.90
CA ALA A 52 -5.70 32.71 -12.38
C ALA A 52 -6.83 32.56 -13.41
N ASN A 53 -7.40 31.35 -13.52
CA ASN A 53 -8.44 31.04 -14.51
C ASN A 53 -9.80 30.67 -13.91
N THR A 54 -10.88 31.04 -14.59
CA THR A 54 -12.26 30.83 -14.11
C THR A 54 -12.79 29.41 -14.37
N LYS A 55 -12.03 28.53 -15.03
CA LYS A 55 -12.38 27.10 -15.25
C LYS A 55 -12.47 26.28 -13.94
N ALA A 56 -12.29 26.91 -12.77
CA ALA A 56 -12.41 26.25 -11.48
C ALA A 56 -13.82 25.90 -11.03
N LYS A 57 -14.85 26.36 -11.73
CA LYS A 57 -16.23 25.98 -11.38
C LYS A 57 -16.64 24.57 -11.80
N ASN A 58 -15.95 23.90 -12.74
CA ASN A 58 -16.45 22.66 -13.35
C ASN A 58 -15.46 21.48 -13.29
N LEU A 59 -14.98 21.11 -12.10
CA LEU A 59 -14.32 19.82 -11.88
C LEU A 59 -14.77 19.26 -10.53
N GLY A 60 -16.08 19.02 -10.44
CA GLY A 60 -16.71 18.51 -9.24
C GLY A 60 -18.22 18.63 -9.32
N GLU A 61 -18.84 17.94 -10.28
CA GLU A 61 -20.18 17.36 -10.18
C GLU A 61 -20.56 16.78 -11.55
N GLY A 62 -20.89 15.50 -11.58
CA GLY A 62 -21.38 14.85 -12.79
C GLY A 62 -22.74 15.43 -13.18
N GLN A 63 -22.79 16.20 -14.25
CA GLN A 63 -24.01 16.42 -15.00
C GLN A 63 -23.80 16.00 -16.45
N ILE A 64 -24.73 15.17 -16.91
CA ILE A 64 -24.86 14.65 -18.26
C ILE A 64 -25.22 15.84 -19.16
N GLU A 65 -24.36 16.15 -20.14
CA GLU A 65 -24.70 17.14 -21.18
C GLU A 65 -25.67 16.52 -22.20
N GLU A 66 -26.88 17.09 -22.22
CA GLU A 66 -27.76 17.03 -23.39
C GLU A 66 -27.07 17.70 -24.59
N LYS A 67 -27.07 16.98 -25.72
CA LYS A 67 -26.60 17.44 -27.02
C LYS A 67 -27.27 18.75 -27.42
N GLY A 68 -26.47 19.80 -27.67
CA GLY A 68 -26.91 20.86 -28.57
C GLY A 68 -26.45 22.29 -28.28
N LYS A 69 -25.20 22.53 -27.85
CA LYS A 69 -24.54 23.82 -28.08
C LYS A 69 -23.04 23.70 -27.83
N VAL A 70 -22.25 23.74 -28.90
CA VAL A 70 -20.79 23.92 -28.79
C VAL A 70 -20.55 25.38 -28.44
N GLU A 71 -20.59 25.71 -27.15
CA GLU A 71 -19.97 26.95 -26.66
C GLU A 71 -18.47 26.72 -26.60
N SER A 72 -17.71 27.56 -27.29
CA SER A 72 -16.25 27.48 -27.38
C SER A 72 -15.62 27.55 -26.00
N ASP A 73 -15.01 26.45 -25.58
CA ASP A 73 -14.57 26.16 -24.22
C ASP A 73 -13.24 26.86 -23.84
N THR A 74 -13.18 28.18 -24.03
CA THR A 74 -11.98 29.00 -23.78
C THR A 74 -11.91 29.40 -22.30
N GLY A 75 -10.76 29.16 -21.65
CA GLY A 75 -10.56 29.60 -20.26
C GLY A 75 -10.47 31.13 -20.17
N ALA A 76 -11.12 31.75 -19.19
CA ALA A 76 -11.06 33.20 -19.02
C ALA A 76 -10.16 33.62 -17.85
N TRP A 77 -9.44 34.73 -18.03
CA TRP A 77 -8.62 35.35 -16.98
C TRP A 77 -9.46 36.01 -15.90
N LEU A 78 -8.94 36.05 -14.67
CA LEU A 78 -9.57 36.71 -13.54
C LEU A 78 -9.71 38.23 -13.77
N SER A 79 -10.92 38.77 -13.58
CA SER A 79 -11.19 40.21 -13.70
C SER A 79 -10.71 40.98 -12.49
N TYR A 80 -10.10 42.16 -12.68
CA TYR A 80 -9.82 43.05 -11.55
C TYR A 80 -11.09 43.49 -10.82
N ASP A 81 -12.21 43.60 -11.52
CA ASP A 81 -13.50 44.00 -10.95
C ASP A 81 -14.26 42.84 -10.27
N SER A 82 -13.60 41.70 -10.04
CA SER A 82 -14.24 40.54 -9.37
C SER A 82 -13.92 40.52 -7.89
N ASP A 83 -14.83 39.97 -7.08
CA ASP A 83 -14.66 39.87 -5.63
C ASP A 83 -13.34 39.17 -5.25
N ALA A 84 -12.97 38.08 -5.96
CA ALA A 84 -11.70 37.39 -5.74
C ALA A 84 -10.46 38.25 -6.08
N ALA A 85 -10.57 39.23 -6.99
CA ALA A 85 -9.48 40.17 -7.24
C ALA A 85 -9.37 41.24 -6.16
N VAL A 86 -10.49 41.68 -5.59
CA VAL A 86 -10.50 42.59 -4.43
C VAL A 86 -9.88 41.91 -3.21
N GLU A 87 -10.24 40.65 -2.94
CA GLU A 87 -9.63 39.86 -1.87
C GLU A 87 -8.11 39.75 -2.03
N LEU A 88 -7.64 39.50 -3.26
CA LEU A 88 -6.21 39.44 -3.58
C LEU A 88 -5.48 40.78 -3.35
N GLU A 89 -6.13 41.91 -3.62
CA GLU A 89 -5.55 43.24 -3.37
C GLU A 89 -5.44 43.54 -1.87
N GLU A 90 -6.39 43.06 -1.07
CA GLU A 90 -6.38 43.13 0.40
C GLU A 90 -5.45 42.09 1.06
N GLY A 91 -4.87 41.18 0.26
CA GLY A 91 -4.01 40.10 0.74
C GLY A 91 -4.78 38.93 1.38
N ILE A 92 -6.10 38.89 1.19
CA ILE A 92 -7.01 37.84 1.68
C ILE A 92 -7.03 36.68 0.68
N THR A 93 -7.03 35.45 1.19
CA THR A 93 -7.14 34.24 0.37
C THR A 93 -8.52 33.63 0.56
N GLY A 94 -9.49 34.02 -0.29
CA GLY A 94 -10.82 33.43 -0.32
C GLY A 94 -10.87 32.05 -0.98
N GLN A 95 -12.07 31.46 -0.99
CA GLN A 95 -12.29 30.06 -1.37
C GLN A 95 -11.93 29.77 -2.83
N ASP A 96 -12.26 30.68 -3.76
CA ASP A 96 -11.91 30.55 -5.18
C ASP A 96 -10.38 30.54 -5.41
N ILE A 97 -9.67 31.41 -4.68
CA ILE A 97 -8.20 31.49 -4.73
C ILE A 97 -7.58 30.20 -4.18
N GLN A 98 -8.14 29.67 -3.09
CA GLN A 98 -7.72 28.41 -2.50
C GLN A 98 -7.91 27.24 -3.48
N THR A 99 -9.03 27.20 -4.21
CA THR A 99 -9.28 26.19 -5.26
C THR A 99 -8.24 26.25 -6.37
N TRP A 100 -7.76 27.45 -6.75
CA TRP A 100 -6.72 27.59 -7.77
C TRP A 100 -5.34 27.13 -7.32
N ILE A 101 -4.96 27.40 -6.07
CA ILE A 101 -3.63 27.02 -5.55
C ILE A 101 -3.55 25.55 -5.10
N ASN A 102 -4.69 24.89 -4.87
CA ASN A 102 -4.75 23.45 -4.62
C ASN A 102 -4.51 22.60 -5.89
N ARG A 103 -4.43 23.23 -7.07
CA ARG A 103 -4.11 22.56 -8.34
C ARG A 103 -2.60 22.33 -8.48
N ASN A 104 -2.21 21.63 -9.54
CA ASN A 104 -0.80 21.51 -9.88
C ASN A 104 -0.23 22.88 -10.30
N PRO A 105 0.91 23.31 -9.73
CA PRO A 105 1.59 24.53 -10.17
C PRO A 105 2.09 24.37 -11.60
N ILE A 106 2.23 25.49 -12.31
CA ILE A 106 2.75 25.51 -13.67
C ILE A 106 4.19 24.99 -13.67
N HIS A 107 4.45 23.98 -14.49
CA HIS A 107 5.76 23.34 -14.57
C HIS A 107 6.82 24.32 -15.09
N ALA A 108 7.98 24.38 -14.43
CA ALA A 108 8.98 25.41 -14.67
C ALA A 108 9.64 25.33 -16.06
N SER A 109 9.67 24.15 -16.68
CA SER A 109 10.27 23.94 -18.00
C SER A 109 9.36 24.28 -19.17
N LEU A 110 8.05 24.45 -18.94
CA LEU A 110 7.11 24.77 -20.02
C LEU A 110 7.34 26.19 -20.51
N SER A 111 7.18 26.40 -21.82
CA SER A 111 7.14 27.75 -22.38
C SER A 111 5.84 28.44 -22.01
N ILE A 112 5.83 29.77 -22.00
CA ILE A 112 4.59 30.53 -21.76
C ILE A 112 3.55 30.20 -22.84
N GLN A 113 3.98 29.99 -24.09
CA GLN A 113 3.10 29.58 -25.19
C GLN A 113 2.38 28.26 -24.87
N ASP A 114 3.13 27.20 -24.52
CA ASP A 114 2.55 25.89 -24.23
C ASP A 114 1.55 25.97 -23.07
N VAL A 115 1.87 26.75 -22.04
CA VAL A 115 0.97 26.95 -20.89
C VAL A 115 -0.35 27.61 -21.29
N LEU A 116 -0.33 28.56 -22.23
CA LEU A 116 -1.54 29.21 -22.73
C LEU A 116 -2.37 28.27 -23.60
N ASP A 117 -1.70 27.56 -24.51
CA ASP A 117 -2.34 26.65 -25.46
C ASP A 117 -2.98 25.45 -24.75
N ASP A 118 -2.25 24.79 -23.84
CA ASP A 118 -2.71 23.63 -23.06
C ASP A 118 -3.92 23.96 -22.18
N ASN A 119 -4.03 25.21 -21.72
CA ASN A 119 -5.13 25.66 -20.86
C ASN A 119 -6.26 26.36 -21.64
N GLY A 120 -6.14 26.46 -22.97
CA GLY A 120 -7.09 27.16 -23.84
C GLY A 120 -7.29 28.62 -23.42
N MET A 121 -6.21 29.28 -23.00
CA MET A 121 -6.25 30.65 -22.48
C MET A 121 -6.03 31.67 -23.60
N PRO A 122 -6.83 32.74 -23.68
CA PRO A 122 -6.59 33.80 -24.65
C PRO A 122 -5.33 34.59 -24.29
N ASP A 123 -4.77 35.27 -25.28
CA ASP A 123 -3.61 36.15 -25.07
C ASP A 123 -3.84 37.12 -23.88
N PRO A 124 -2.85 37.27 -22.97
CA PRO A 124 -2.94 38.17 -21.83
C PRO A 124 -3.30 39.60 -22.24
N ARG A 125 -4.38 40.16 -21.67
CA ARG A 125 -4.84 41.54 -21.91
C ARG A 125 -4.73 42.38 -20.64
N SER A 126 -4.63 43.70 -20.80
CA SER A 126 -4.62 44.62 -19.66
C SER A 126 -5.92 44.52 -18.85
N LYS A 127 -5.83 44.83 -17.54
CA LYS A 127 -6.95 44.76 -16.58
C LYS A 127 -7.48 43.34 -16.30
N LYS A 128 -6.62 42.33 -16.35
CA LYS A 128 -6.88 40.98 -15.81
C LYS A 128 -5.71 40.48 -14.98
N ILE A 129 -5.96 39.63 -13.99
CA ILE A 129 -4.94 38.89 -13.24
C ILE A 129 -4.69 37.57 -13.96
N HIS A 130 -3.42 37.25 -14.22
CA HIS A 130 -3.03 36.11 -15.04
C HIS A 130 -2.35 35.01 -14.23
N VAL A 131 -1.49 35.38 -13.29
CA VAL A 131 -0.66 34.43 -12.54
C VAL A 131 -0.72 34.72 -11.05
N LEU A 132 -1.04 33.69 -10.26
CA LEU A 132 -0.92 33.72 -8.81
C LEU A 132 0.46 33.21 -8.42
N VAL A 133 1.12 33.94 -7.52
CA VAL A 133 2.45 33.59 -7.04
C VAL A 133 2.40 33.28 -5.57
N VAL A 134 2.72 32.03 -5.23
CA VAL A 134 2.79 31.55 -3.85
C VAL A 134 4.25 31.44 -3.46
N GLN A 135 4.62 32.09 -2.37
CA GLN A 135 5.91 31.92 -1.72
C GLN A 135 5.80 30.75 -0.74
N ARG A 136 6.67 29.75 -0.86
CA ARG A 136 6.78 28.70 0.16
C ARG A 136 7.52 29.30 1.35
N GLU A 137 6.83 29.50 2.47
CA GLU A 137 7.51 29.57 3.77
C GLU A 137 7.92 28.16 4.13
N MET A 138 9.21 27.85 3.97
CA MET A 138 9.83 26.80 4.76
C MET A 138 10.20 27.46 6.09
N PRO A 139 10.05 26.78 7.24
CA PRO A 139 10.77 27.18 8.43
C PRO A 139 12.25 27.29 8.02
N ASP A 140 12.83 28.43 8.37
CA ASP A 140 14.13 28.88 7.90
C ASP A 140 15.13 27.71 7.88
N SER A 141 15.75 27.47 6.72
CA SER A 141 16.67 26.35 6.47
C SER A 141 17.95 26.38 7.34
N THR A 142 17.98 27.29 8.32
CA THR A 142 18.94 27.51 9.38
C THR A 142 18.65 26.72 10.65
N LEU A 143 17.82 25.67 10.63
CA LEU A 143 17.87 24.70 11.74
C LEU A 143 19.31 24.14 11.81
N PRO A 144 20.04 24.38 12.92
CA PRO A 144 21.39 23.89 13.08
C PRO A 144 21.41 22.38 12.84
N MET A 145 22.51 21.83 12.32
CA MET A 145 22.67 20.37 12.17
C MET A 145 22.37 19.61 13.48
N SER A 146 22.52 20.27 14.64
CA SER A 146 22.11 19.71 15.95
C SER A 146 20.60 19.53 16.05
N TRP A 147 19.80 20.50 15.63
CA TRP A 147 18.34 20.39 15.64
C TRP A 147 17.82 19.35 14.65
N ARG A 148 18.48 19.16 13.50
CA ARG A 148 18.15 18.06 12.57
C ARG A 148 18.38 16.69 13.21
N LYS A 149 19.53 16.50 13.86
CA LYS A 149 19.80 15.27 14.60
C LYS A 149 18.84 15.10 15.76
N GLU A 150 18.59 16.14 16.55
CA GLU A 150 17.63 16.11 17.67
C GLU A 150 16.21 15.80 17.20
N MET A 151 15.81 16.26 16.01
CA MET A 151 14.49 15.99 15.44
C MET A 151 14.38 14.58 14.83
N GLU A 152 15.42 14.10 14.13
CA GLU A 152 15.50 12.69 13.70
C GLU A 152 15.54 11.74 14.90
N GLU A 153 16.26 12.11 15.96
CA GLU A 153 16.31 11.39 17.23
C GLU A 153 14.95 11.44 17.92
N ALA A 154 14.27 12.59 17.92
CA ALA A 154 12.92 12.74 18.50
C ALA A 154 11.86 11.96 17.71
N VAL A 155 11.93 11.91 16.37
CA VAL A 155 11.04 11.09 15.54
C VAL A 155 11.34 9.61 15.75
N ARG A 156 12.61 9.23 15.82
CA ARG A 156 13.01 7.84 16.12
C ARG A 156 12.59 7.43 17.52
N GLU A 157 12.75 8.29 18.51
CA GLU A 157 12.25 8.13 19.88
C GLU A 157 10.73 8.09 19.88
N ALA A 158 10.02 8.91 19.10
CA ALA A 158 8.56 8.89 19.02
C ALA A 158 8.05 7.60 18.37
N ILE A 159 8.66 7.13 17.29
CA ILE A 159 8.36 5.83 16.66
C ILE A 159 8.67 4.71 17.65
N LYS A 160 9.80 4.77 18.33
CA LYS A 160 10.19 3.78 19.34
C LYS A 160 9.22 3.77 20.53
N LEU A 161 8.84 4.93 21.06
CA LEU A 161 7.84 5.08 22.13
C LEU A 161 6.45 4.62 21.66
N PHE A 162 6.11 4.86 20.39
CA PHE A 162 4.87 4.38 19.79
C PHE A 162 4.88 2.84 19.66
N ASP A 163 5.98 2.26 19.15
CA ASP A 163 6.19 0.82 19.05
C ASP A 163 6.28 0.14 20.43
N GLU A 164 6.84 0.82 21.44
CA GLU A 164 6.92 0.35 22.84
C GLU A 164 5.56 0.40 23.55
N ARG A 165 4.70 1.37 23.20
CA ARG A 165 3.32 1.46 23.71
C ARG A 165 2.35 0.56 22.95
N ARG A 166 2.74 0.07 21.77
CA ARG A 166 1.89 -0.76 20.94
C ARG A 166 1.64 -2.10 21.62
N SER A 167 0.36 -2.50 21.67
CA SER A 167 0.01 -3.81 22.19
C SER A 167 0.62 -4.90 21.30
N VAL A 168 1.13 -5.97 21.92
CA VAL A 168 1.65 -7.15 21.23
C VAL A 168 0.85 -8.36 21.65
N TYR A 169 0.18 -8.99 20.70
CA TYR A 169 -0.66 -10.16 20.94
C TYR A 169 0.02 -11.44 20.47
N LEU A 170 -0.24 -12.54 21.19
CA LEU A 170 0.01 -13.88 20.65
C LEU A 170 -1.15 -14.24 19.74
N VAL A 171 -0.86 -14.86 18.59
CA VAL A 171 -1.88 -15.32 17.64
C VAL A 171 -2.94 -16.19 18.35
N SER A 172 -2.50 -17.11 19.21
CA SER A 172 -3.38 -18.05 19.92
C SER A 172 -4.28 -17.41 21.00
N THR A 173 -3.97 -16.19 21.44
CA THR A 173 -4.77 -15.48 22.46
C THR A 173 -5.33 -14.16 21.92
N CYS A 174 -5.23 -13.94 20.62
CA CYS A 174 -5.71 -12.73 19.97
C CYS A 174 -7.25 -12.70 19.97
N LYS A 175 -7.80 -11.60 20.49
CA LYS A 175 -9.23 -11.43 20.68
C LYS A 175 -9.95 -11.13 19.36
N ASP A 176 -11.25 -11.38 19.33
CA ASP A 176 -12.14 -11.22 18.17
C ASP A 176 -12.03 -9.80 17.59
N TRP A 177 -12.24 -8.79 18.44
CA TRP A 177 -12.20 -7.39 18.05
C TRP A 177 -10.85 -6.97 17.44
N ALA A 178 -9.74 -7.56 17.90
CA ALA A 178 -8.41 -7.22 17.37
C ALA A 178 -8.22 -7.81 15.98
N ALA A 179 -8.73 -9.02 15.74
CA ALA A 179 -8.73 -9.60 14.39
C ALA A 179 -9.67 -8.84 13.45
N GLU A 180 -10.81 -8.34 13.93
CA GLU A 180 -11.73 -7.48 13.17
C GLU A 180 -11.08 -6.14 12.81
N GLU A 181 -10.46 -5.45 13.78
CA GLU A 181 -9.67 -4.23 13.55
C GLU A 181 -8.58 -4.45 12.49
N LEU A 182 -7.93 -5.61 12.51
CA LEU A 182 -6.93 -5.96 11.48
C LEU A 182 -7.57 -6.11 10.10
N VAL A 183 -8.73 -6.77 9.98
CA VAL A 183 -9.44 -6.92 8.70
C VAL A 183 -9.83 -5.54 8.13
N GLU A 184 -10.36 -4.66 8.99
CA GLU A 184 -10.72 -3.29 8.63
C GLU A 184 -9.49 -2.50 8.18
N ASN A 185 -8.39 -2.58 8.92
CA ASN A 185 -7.14 -1.90 8.58
C ASN A 185 -6.53 -2.39 7.25
N LEU A 186 -6.68 -3.68 6.95
CA LEU A 186 -6.27 -4.26 5.67
C LEU A 186 -7.23 -3.90 4.53
N GLY A 187 -8.43 -3.38 4.80
CA GLY A 187 -9.43 -3.06 3.80
C GLY A 187 -9.88 -4.29 3.01
N TYR A 188 -10.00 -5.43 3.69
CA TYR A 188 -10.52 -6.68 3.12
C TYR A 188 -11.91 -6.98 3.64
N GLU A 189 -12.74 -7.60 2.80
CA GLU A 189 -14.06 -8.09 3.21
C GLU A 189 -14.03 -9.61 3.43
N ASN A 190 -14.82 -10.05 4.41
CA ASN A 190 -14.98 -11.48 4.69
C ASN A 190 -16.02 -12.07 3.73
N GLU A 191 -15.61 -12.97 2.85
CA GLU A 191 -16.56 -13.78 2.10
C GLU A 191 -17.20 -14.85 2.99
N PRO A 192 -18.46 -15.24 2.68
CA PRO A 192 -19.01 -16.48 3.22
C PRO A 192 -18.11 -17.66 2.83
N ILE A 193 -18.15 -18.70 3.64
CA ILE A 193 -17.45 -19.94 3.30
C ILE A 193 -18.10 -20.50 2.04
N TYR A 194 -17.31 -20.79 1.01
CA TYR A 194 -17.79 -21.48 -0.18
C TYR A 194 -18.31 -22.85 0.25
N ASP A 195 -19.63 -23.01 0.19
CA ASP A 195 -20.31 -24.27 0.43
C ASP A 195 -20.14 -25.13 -0.82
N VAL A 196 -19.08 -25.94 -0.79
CA VAL A 196 -18.72 -26.81 -1.89
C VAL A 196 -19.50 -28.10 -1.73
N VAL A 197 -20.37 -28.39 -2.71
CA VAL A 197 -20.92 -29.73 -2.87
C VAL A 197 -19.78 -30.63 -3.37
N GLU A 198 -19.14 -31.32 -2.45
CA GLU A 198 -18.08 -32.25 -2.77
C GLU A 198 -18.65 -33.63 -3.11
N ASP A 199 -18.15 -34.24 -4.19
CA ASP A 199 -18.32 -35.68 -4.39
C ASP A 199 -17.44 -36.39 -3.35
N PHE A 200 -18.06 -37.20 -2.50
CA PHE A 200 -17.35 -37.90 -1.44
C PHE A 200 -16.33 -38.89 -2.03
N ASP A 201 -15.05 -38.67 -1.76
CA ASP A 201 -13.95 -39.52 -2.21
C ASP A 201 -13.26 -40.18 -1.00
N CYS A 202 -13.31 -41.51 -0.94
CA CYS A 202 -12.71 -42.34 0.10
C CYS A 202 -11.38 -43.00 -0.31
N SER A 203 -10.73 -42.55 -1.39
CA SER A 203 -9.44 -43.09 -1.86
C SER A 203 -8.26 -42.82 -0.94
N ILE A 204 -8.41 -41.90 0.01
CA ILE A 204 -7.42 -41.60 1.04
C ILE A 204 -8.09 -41.73 2.41
N ASP A 205 -7.59 -42.65 3.22
CA ASP A 205 -8.08 -42.87 4.58
C ASP A 205 -7.76 -41.67 5.49
N PRO A 206 -8.61 -41.38 6.49
CA PRO A 206 -8.32 -40.41 7.54
C PRO A 206 -7.00 -40.69 8.28
N TYR A 207 -6.34 -39.63 8.74
CA TYR A 207 -5.14 -39.79 9.55
C TYR A 207 -5.47 -40.48 10.90
N PRO A 208 -4.78 -41.57 11.26
CA PRO A 208 -5.07 -42.34 12.47
C PRO A 208 -4.49 -41.66 13.71
N TRP A 209 -5.19 -40.65 14.23
CA TRP A 209 -4.81 -39.97 15.47
C TRP A 209 -4.70 -40.94 16.65
N GLN A 210 -3.52 -40.99 17.29
CA GLN A 210 -3.35 -41.74 18.53
C GLN A 210 -4.07 -41.06 19.69
N VAL A 211 -4.93 -41.80 20.39
CA VAL A 211 -5.83 -41.27 21.44
C VAL A 211 -5.05 -40.71 22.62
N ASP A 212 -4.04 -41.42 23.10
CA ASP A 212 -3.29 -41.11 24.34
C ASP A 212 -2.00 -40.32 24.10
N ILE A 213 -1.84 -39.74 22.91
CA ILE A 213 -0.66 -38.95 22.57
C ILE A 213 -1.09 -37.51 22.24
N ALA A 214 -0.40 -36.57 22.89
CA ALA A 214 -0.57 -35.14 22.65
C ALA A 214 -0.31 -34.78 21.18
N GLU A 215 -1.14 -33.88 20.63
CA GLU A 215 -1.10 -33.39 19.25
C GLU A 215 0.29 -32.90 18.83
N ASP A 216 0.97 -32.17 19.71
CA ASP A 216 2.27 -31.54 19.48
C ASP A 216 3.47 -32.48 19.71
N SER A 217 3.21 -33.71 20.16
CA SER A 217 4.24 -34.72 20.37
C SER A 217 5.03 -35.00 19.09
N GLU A 218 6.30 -35.36 19.25
CA GLU A 218 7.16 -35.69 18.11
C GLU A 218 6.65 -36.90 17.32
N VAL A 219 6.01 -37.86 17.99
CA VAL A 219 5.46 -39.06 17.36
C VAL A 219 4.28 -38.71 16.46
N GLN A 220 3.32 -37.92 16.96
CA GLN A 220 2.19 -37.44 16.15
C GLN A 220 2.69 -36.55 15.01
N ARG A 221 3.63 -35.65 15.28
CA ARG A 221 4.22 -34.77 14.26
C ARG A 221 4.88 -35.52 13.13
N LYS A 222 5.71 -36.51 13.44
CA LYS A 222 6.31 -37.38 12.43
C LYS A 222 5.24 -38.16 11.66
N GLY A 223 4.21 -38.64 12.34
CA GLY A 223 3.09 -39.37 11.74
C GLY A 223 2.34 -38.54 10.71
N TYR A 224 1.82 -37.36 11.07
CA TYR A 224 1.08 -36.54 10.11
C TYR A 224 2.00 -35.99 9.01
N MET A 225 3.27 -35.69 9.30
CA MET A 225 4.21 -35.27 8.25
C MET A 225 4.43 -36.38 7.22
N GLN A 226 4.51 -37.63 7.66
CA GLN A 226 4.61 -38.79 6.78
C GLN A 226 3.33 -38.95 5.95
N TYR A 227 2.16 -38.77 6.56
CA TYR A 227 0.87 -38.76 5.88
C TYR A 227 0.81 -37.70 4.76
N PHE A 228 1.30 -36.48 4.98
CA PHE A 228 1.43 -35.47 3.92
C PHE A 228 2.39 -35.92 2.80
N LYS A 229 3.54 -36.52 3.15
CA LYS A 229 4.54 -36.97 2.17
C LYS A 229 4.01 -38.07 1.23
N GLU A 230 3.26 -39.01 1.79
CA GLU A 230 2.68 -40.12 1.02
C GLU A 230 1.60 -39.61 0.07
N ASN A 231 0.73 -38.72 0.56
CA ASN A 231 -0.42 -38.25 -0.23
C ASN A 231 -0.08 -37.13 -1.22
N LEU A 232 1.01 -36.38 -0.99
CA LEU A 232 1.58 -35.40 -1.93
C LEU A 232 2.82 -35.96 -2.68
N HIS A 233 2.95 -37.29 -2.74
CA HIS A 233 3.97 -37.95 -3.53
C HIS A 233 3.94 -37.46 -5.00
N GLY A 234 5.11 -37.17 -5.56
CA GLY A 234 5.26 -36.64 -6.92
C GLY A 234 5.24 -35.10 -7.01
N PHE A 235 4.75 -34.41 -5.97
CA PHE A 235 4.86 -32.96 -5.84
C PHE A 235 5.97 -32.57 -4.84
N LEU A 236 6.15 -33.36 -3.79
CA LEU A 236 7.18 -33.12 -2.78
C LEU A 236 8.52 -33.77 -3.17
N HIS A 237 9.61 -33.07 -2.88
CA HIS A 237 10.97 -33.59 -2.97
C HIS A 237 11.16 -34.74 -1.98
N GLN A 238 11.48 -35.93 -2.50
CA GLN A 238 11.89 -37.05 -1.69
C GLN A 238 13.39 -37.00 -1.52
N GLY A 239 13.88 -36.85 -0.28
CA GLY A 239 15.30 -36.90 0.01
C GLY A 239 15.87 -38.28 -0.33
N GLY A 240 16.43 -38.41 -1.53
CA GLY A 240 16.99 -39.63 -2.12
C GLY A 240 17.26 -39.37 -3.60
N ASP A 241 18.29 -40.00 -4.17
CA ASP A 241 18.82 -39.73 -5.52
C ASP A 241 17.73 -39.42 -6.55
N SER A 242 17.90 -38.27 -7.21
CA SER A 242 17.02 -37.75 -8.25
C SER A 242 16.64 -38.86 -9.24
N PRO A 243 15.35 -39.20 -9.43
CA PRO A 243 14.98 -40.08 -10.53
C PRO A 243 15.35 -39.37 -11.82
N ARG A 244 16.26 -39.97 -12.59
CA ARG A 244 16.58 -39.55 -13.97
C ARG A 244 15.30 -39.70 -14.80
N VAL A 245 14.50 -38.64 -14.89
CA VAL A 245 13.38 -38.59 -15.82
C VAL A 245 13.87 -37.96 -17.12
N SER A 246 13.63 -38.69 -18.21
CA SER A 246 14.03 -38.39 -19.57
C SER A 246 13.68 -36.98 -19.99
N ALA A 247 14.61 -36.34 -20.71
CA ALA A 247 14.51 -34.99 -21.25
C ALA A 247 13.24 -34.82 -22.12
N GLY A 248 12.24 -34.14 -21.57
CA GLY A 248 11.00 -33.81 -22.26
C GLY A 248 10.14 -32.86 -21.43
N ILE A 249 10.54 -31.59 -21.38
CA ILE A 249 9.68 -30.42 -21.10
C ILE A 249 8.68 -30.60 -19.92
N GLN A 250 9.19 -30.83 -18.72
CA GLN A 250 8.53 -30.44 -17.48
C GLN A 250 9.62 -30.08 -16.49
N ARG A 251 9.79 -28.77 -16.21
CA ARG A 251 10.59 -28.34 -15.06
C ARG A 251 9.84 -28.85 -13.83
N ASN A 252 10.28 -29.98 -13.27
CA ASN A 252 9.71 -30.53 -12.04
C ASN A 252 9.92 -29.52 -10.91
N LEU A 253 8.92 -28.68 -10.67
CA LEU A 253 8.86 -27.82 -9.48
C LEU A 253 8.63 -28.74 -8.29
N MET A 254 9.73 -29.16 -7.67
CA MET A 254 9.69 -29.97 -6.47
C MET A 254 9.52 -29.05 -5.26
N TYR A 255 8.44 -29.26 -4.51
CA TYR A 255 8.17 -28.55 -3.27
C TYR A 255 8.78 -29.29 -2.08
N HIS A 256 8.98 -28.61 -0.97
CA HIS A 256 9.50 -29.19 0.26
C HIS A 256 8.49 -29.00 1.39
N LEU A 257 8.22 -30.07 2.13
CA LEU A 257 7.46 -30.02 3.37
C LEU A 257 8.41 -29.74 4.54
N LYS A 258 8.24 -28.61 5.22
CA LYS A 258 9.08 -28.18 6.34
C LYS A 258 8.31 -28.25 7.66
N ASP A 259 8.95 -28.86 8.66
CA ASP A 259 8.51 -28.80 10.05
C ASP A 259 8.77 -27.38 10.58
N ALA A 260 7.70 -26.65 10.90
CA ALA A 260 7.76 -25.28 11.42
C ALA A 260 7.51 -25.24 12.94
N SER A 261 7.16 -26.37 13.57
CA SER A 261 6.69 -26.41 14.96
C SER A 261 7.76 -25.96 15.97
N GLN A 262 9.03 -26.13 15.63
CA GLN A 262 10.16 -25.72 16.47
C GLN A 262 10.64 -24.28 16.21
N MET A 263 10.05 -23.56 15.24
CA MET A 263 10.47 -22.21 14.86
C MET A 263 9.73 -21.15 15.69
N LYS A 264 10.13 -20.98 16.95
CA LYS A 264 9.45 -20.18 18.00
C LYS A 264 9.30 -18.67 17.73
N SER A 265 9.70 -18.16 16.58
CA SER A 265 9.55 -16.75 16.19
C SER A 265 9.24 -16.54 14.73
N LEU A 266 8.86 -17.62 14.04
CA LEU A 266 8.71 -17.65 12.59
C LEU A 266 7.78 -16.56 12.08
N LEU A 267 6.64 -16.35 12.76
CA LEU A 267 5.61 -15.40 12.34
C LEU A 267 5.60 -14.12 13.18
N ASN A 268 6.58 -13.90 14.07
CA ASN A 268 6.66 -12.66 14.84
C ASN A 268 6.78 -11.43 13.93
N CYS A 269 5.86 -10.48 14.04
CA CYS A 269 5.84 -9.25 13.28
C CYS A 269 5.43 -8.10 14.20
N ASN A 270 6.26 -7.07 14.29
CA ASN A 270 5.93 -5.81 14.96
C ASN A 270 6.12 -4.65 13.98
N SER A 271 5.56 -4.81 12.77
CA SER A 271 5.70 -3.78 11.74
C SER A 271 4.77 -2.61 12.05
N SER A 272 5.24 -1.38 11.79
CA SER A 272 4.42 -0.16 11.83
C SER A 272 3.11 -0.29 11.04
N SER A 273 3.14 -1.14 10.00
CA SER A 273 2.05 -1.42 9.07
C SER A 273 0.93 -2.36 9.54
N LEU A 274 1.00 -2.90 10.75
CA LEU A 274 -0.10 -3.65 11.39
C LEU A 274 -0.60 -2.83 12.57
N PRO A 275 -1.91 -2.76 12.89
CA PRO A 275 -2.44 -1.97 14.02
C PRO A 275 -1.81 -2.33 15.38
N PHE A 276 -1.28 -3.54 15.52
CA PHE A 276 -0.59 -4.05 16.71
C PHE A 276 0.47 -5.08 16.33
N GLY A 277 1.37 -5.39 17.28
CA GLY A 277 2.35 -6.47 17.11
C GLY A 277 1.69 -7.84 17.25
N LEU A 278 2.17 -8.80 16.47
CA LEU A 278 1.72 -10.20 16.49
C LEU A 278 2.89 -11.15 16.65
N LYS A 279 2.73 -12.15 17.51
CA LYS A 279 3.68 -13.25 17.72
C LYS A 279 2.99 -14.57 17.48
N GLY A 280 3.62 -15.42 16.66
CA GLY A 280 3.00 -16.67 16.24
C GLY A 280 3.97 -17.69 15.66
N THR A 281 3.47 -18.91 15.53
CA THR A 281 4.14 -20.08 14.96
C THR A 281 3.19 -20.78 13.98
N SER A 282 3.67 -21.83 13.31
CA SER A 282 2.87 -22.74 12.49
C SER A 282 3.38 -24.15 12.68
N ASP A 283 2.57 -25.15 12.36
CA ASP A 283 3.00 -26.55 12.44
C ASP A 283 3.83 -26.95 11.23
N LEU A 284 3.31 -26.71 10.01
CA LEU A 284 3.96 -27.09 8.77
C LEU A 284 3.93 -25.97 7.73
N MET A 285 4.90 -26.04 6.82
CA MET A 285 4.94 -25.18 5.62
C MET A 285 5.25 -26.01 4.39
N ILE A 286 4.64 -25.64 3.26
CA ILE A 286 5.06 -26.11 1.94
C ILE A 286 5.76 -24.97 1.23
N ILE A 287 7.03 -25.19 0.90
CA ILE A 287 7.92 -24.19 0.32
C ILE A 287 8.47 -24.68 -1.03
N GLY A 288 8.74 -23.76 -1.94
CA GLY A 288 9.40 -24.06 -3.20
C GLY A 288 10.92 -24.20 -3.06
N GLU A 289 11.57 -24.52 -4.17
CA GLU A 289 12.99 -24.81 -4.23
C GLU A 289 13.87 -23.60 -3.81
N LEU A 290 13.44 -22.38 -4.14
CA LEU A 290 14.18 -21.16 -3.76
C LEU A 290 14.33 -21.05 -2.24
N ALA A 291 13.22 -21.21 -1.52
CA ALA A 291 13.19 -21.17 -0.06
C ALA A 291 14.02 -22.27 0.60
N PHE A 292 14.08 -23.45 -0.03
CA PHE A 292 14.95 -24.54 0.42
C PHE A 292 16.43 -24.18 0.23
N LYS A 293 16.82 -23.68 -0.94
CA LYS A 293 18.21 -23.31 -1.28
C LYS A 293 18.75 -22.15 -0.45
N THR A 294 17.92 -21.14 -0.18
CA THR A 294 18.31 -19.96 0.61
C THR A 294 18.17 -20.18 2.11
N ASN A 295 17.54 -21.28 2.53
CA ASN A 295 17.08 -21.52 3.90
C ASN A 295 16.18 -20.39 4.45
N ASP A 296 15.52 -19.65 3.56
CA ASP A 296 14.50 -18.65 3.89
C ASP A 296 13.13 -19.20 3.48
N VAL A 297 12.33 -19.59 4.47
CA VAL A 297 11.02 -20.22 4.22
C VAL A 297 10.02 -19.32 3.49
N PHE A 298 10.24 -18.00 3.51
CA PHE A 298 9.33 -17.02 2.93
C PHE A 298 9.65 -16.66 1.48
N ALA A 299 10.85 -17.01 0.99
CA ALA A 299 11.27 -16.70 -0.39
C ALA A 299 10.47 -17.41 -1.48
N SER A 300 9.68 -18.44 -1.11
CA SER A 300 8.80 -19.20 -2.01
C SER A 300 7.80 -20.00 -1.16
N LEU A 301 6.99 -19.31 -0.37
CA LEU A 301 6.00 -19.95 0.50
C LEU A 301 4.70 -20.22 -0.25
N HIS A 302 4.22 -21.47 -0.24
CA HIS A 302 2.96 -21.86 -0.90
C HIS A 302 1.85 -22.12 0.10
N PHE A 303 2.13 -22.87 1.17
CA PHE A 303 1.17 -23.16 2.22
C PHE A 303 1.73 -22.87 3.60
N ILE A 304 0.87 -22.28 4.43
CA ILE A 304 0.99 -22.30 5.88
C ILE A 304 -0.08 -23.24 6.43
N VAL A 305 0.34 -24.23 7.20
CA VAL A 305 -0.53 -25.34 7.62
C VAL A 305 -0.54 -25.40 9.14
N ASP A 306 -1.76 -25.49 9.68
CA ASP A 306 -2.08 -25.64 11.09
C ASP A 306 -2.89 -26.92 11.27
N ILE A 307 -2.41 -27.81 12.12
CA ILE A 307 -3.01 -29.13 12.32
C ILE A 307 -3.64 -29.17 13.70
N LYS A 308 -4.89 -29.64 13.77
CA LYS A 308 -5.65 -29.77 15.01
C LYS A 308 -6.33 -31.12 15.09
N LYS A 309 -6.15 -31.87 16.17
CA LYS A 309 -6.77 -33.18 16.37
C LYS A 309 -8.29 -33.06 16.50
N ASP A 310 -8.77 -32.22 17.42
CA ASP A 310 -10.19 -32.17 17.80
C ASP A 310 -10.88 -30.81 17.59
N GLN A 311 -10.15 -29.69 17.63
CA GLN A 311 -10.73 -28.34 17.66
C GLN A 311 -10.44 -27.59 16.36
N CYS A 312 -11.46 -27.35 15.55
CA CYS A 312 -11.38 -26.55 14.32
C CYS A 312 -12.52 -25.50 14.27
N GLY A 313 -12.71 -24.79 15.38
CA GLY A 313 -13.77 -23.83 15.60
C GLY A 313 -13.44 -22.43 15.08
N ALA A 314 -14.20 -21.44 15.56
CA ALA A 314 -14.02 -20.04 15.18
C ALA A 314 -12.65 -19.49 15.65
N GLN A 315 -12.17 -19.94 16.80
CA GLN A 315 -10.87 -19.54 17.33
C GLN A 315 -9.73 -20.00 16.42
N GLU A 316 -9.66 -21.28 16.06
CA GLU A 316 -8.58 -21.81 15.23
C GLU A 316 -8.61 -21.24 13.81
N ARG A 317 -9.80 -20.96 13.26
CA ARG A 317 -9.93 -20.25 11.97
C ARG A 317 -9.37 -18.83 12.03
N ARG A 318 -9.54 -18.14 13.16
CA ARG A 318 -8.95 -16.81 13.39
C ARG A 318 -7.44 -16.91 13.54
N GLU A 319 -6.95 -17.89 14.28
CA GLU A 319 -5.52 -18.14 14.38
C GLU A 319 -4.91 -18.36 13.00
N LEU A 320 -5.55 -19.19 12.15
CA LEU A 320 -5.13 -19.39 10.76
C LEU A 320 -5.14 -18.07 9.96
N PHE A 321 -6.18 -17.26 10.09
CA PHE A 321 -6.24 -15.95 9.43
C PHE A 321 -5.05 -15.07 9.80
N LEU A 322 -4.76 -14.93 11.10
CA LEU A 322 -3.63 -14.12 11.57
C LEU A 322 -2.30 -14.69 11.07
N LYS A 323 -2.12 -16.02 11.12
CA LYS A 323 -0.95 -16.71 10.56
C LYS A 323 -0.79 -16.42 9.06
N LEU A 324 -1.89 -16.44 8.30
CA LEU A 324 -1.91 -16.18 6.87
C LEU A 324 -1.55 -14.73 6.53
N VAL A 325 -2.04 -13.75 7.30
CA VAL A 325 -1.63 -12.34 7.17
C VAL A 325 -0.12 -12.23 7.36
N LEU A 326 0.41 -12.78 8.45
CA LEU A 326 1.84 -12.72 8.78
C LEU A 326 2.71 -13.41 7.72
N ALA A 327 2.25 -14.55 7.21
CA ALA A 327 2.90 -15.27 6.12
C ALA A 327 2.91 -14.46 4.83
N ASN A 328 1.79 -13.83 4.45
CA ASN A 328 1.71 -12.96 3.27
C ASN A 328 2.66 -11.77 3.39
N LEU A 329 2.70 -11.11 4.54
CA LEU A 329 3.57 -9.94 4.77
C LEU A 329 5.06 -10.27 4.70
N LYS A 330 5.43 -11.49 5.09
CA LYS A 330 6.83 -11.95 5.06
C LYS A 330 7.24 -12.60 3.74
N SER A 331 6.28 -13.19 3.02
CA SER A 331 6.54 -13.80 1.72
C SER A 331 7.02 -12.78 0.69
N ASP A 332 7.77 -13.27 -0.29
CA ASP A 332 8.28 -12.51 -1.42
C ASP A 332 7.19 -11.77 -2.22
N VAL A 333 7.57 -10.84 -3.10
CA VAL A 333 6.61 -9.98 -3.82
C VAL A 333 5.59 -10.79 -4.65
N ASN A 334 5.97 -12.00 -5.08
CA ASN A 334 5.12 -12.91 -5.83
C ASN A 334 4.50 -14.00 -4.91
N GLY A 335 4.81 -14.01 -3.63
CA GLY A 335 4.27 -14.95 -2.66
C GLY A 335 2.82 -14.62 -2.29
N ALA A 336 1.91 -15.51 -2.69
CA ALA A 336 0.51 -15.49 -2.30
C ALA A 336 0.14 -16.77 -1.54
N PRO A 337 0.67 -17.01 -0.32
CA PRO A 337 0.49 -18.29 0.37
C PRO A 337 -0.99 -18.57 0.70
N ILE A 338 -1.31 -19.85 0.87
CA ILE A 338 -2.63 -20.35 1.26
C ILE A 338 -2.56 -20.87 2.69
N GLY A 339 -3.56 -20.52 3.50
CA GLY A 339 -3.73 -21.08 4.84
C GLY A 339 -4.52 -22.37 4.78
N LEU A 340 -4.06 -23.40 5.48
CA LEU A 340 -4.78 -24.65 5.71
C LEU A 340 -4.91 -24.90 7.21
N LEU A 341 -6.14 -25.04 7.69
CA LEU A 341 -6.45 -25.60 9.01
C LEU A 341 -7.10 -26.97 8.80
N ALA A 342 -6.51 -28.03 9.35
CA ALA A 342 -7.02 -29.38 9.15
C ALA A 342 -6.91 -30.28 10.37
N ASN A 343 -7.90 -31.17 10.53
CA ASN A 343 -7.79 -32.33 11.41
C ASN A 343 -7.38 -33.61 10.69
N LEU A 344 -7.11 -33.52 9.39
CA LEU A 344 -6.68 -34.64 8.54
C LEU A 344 -7.70 -35.80 8.48
N ASN A 345 -8.93 -35.52 8.86
CA ASN A 345 -10.07 -36.43 8.79
C ASN A 345 -11.18 -35.72 7.99
N ASP A 346 -12.17 -35.16 8.68
CA ASP A 346 -13.40 -34.59 8.12
C ASP A 346 -13.42 -33.04 8.10
N TYR A 347 -12.27 -32.43 8.40
CA TYR A 347 -12.14 -30.98 8.46
C TYR A 347 -10.89 -30.51 7.71
N TRP A 348 -11.11 -29.90 6.55
CA TRP A 348 -10.08 -29.30 5.70
C TRP A 348 -10.51 -27.89 5.29
N TYR A 349 -9.94 -26.88 5.94
CA TYR A 349 -10.34 -25.49 5.77
C TYR A 349 -9.22 -24.68 5.11
N PHE A 350 -9.46 -24.25 3.89
CA PHE A 350 -8.55 -23.43 3.08
C PHE A 350 -8.94 -21.95 3.18
N MET A 351 -7.94 -21.07 3.24
CA MET A 351 -8.12 -19.63 3.26
C MET A 351 -7.07 -18.94 2.38
N TRP A 352 -7.49 -17.94 1.58
CA TRP A 352 -6.59 -17.13 0.76
C TRP A 352 -7.13 -15.72 0.53
N PHE A 353 -6.24 -14.79 0.19
CA PHE A 353 -6.61 -13.45 -0.27
C PHE A 353 -6.91 -13.45 -1.75
N THR A 354 -7.90 -12.67 -2.15
CA THR A 354 -8.36 -12.59 -3.54
C THR A 354 -8.03 -11.25 -4.17
N SER A 355 -8.14 -11.18 -5.51
CA SER A 355 -7.91 -9.95 -6.26
C SER A 355 -8.97 -8.87 -6.07
N ASP A 356 -10.16 -9.24 -5.59
CA ASP A 356 -11.27 -8.34 -5.28
C ASP A 356 -11.26 -7.86 -3.82
N ARG A 357 -10.10 -7.94 -3.14
CA ARG A 357 -9.92 -7.56 -1.72
C ARG A 357 -10.84 -8.32 -0.77
N LYS A 358 -10.97 -9.63 -0.99
CA LYS A 358 -11.75 -10.51 -0.12
C LYS A 358 -10.91 -11.62 0.47
N ILE A 359 -11.43 -12.20 1.55
CA ILE A 359 -10.85 -13.36 2.22
C ILE A 359 -11.71 -14.56 1.84
N ALA A 360 -11.27 -15.29 0.82
CA ALA A 360 -11.93 -16.49 0.35
C ALA A 360 -11.65 -17.68 1.27
N ARG A 361 -12.67 -18.51 1.47
CA ARG A 361 -12.67 -19.62 2.43
C ARG A 361 -13.39 -20.81 1.85
N MET A 362 -12.81 -22.00 1.96
CA MET A 362 -13.41 -23.24 1.49
C MET A 362 -13.24 -24.32 2.54
N LYS A 363 -14.29 -25.11 2.77
CA LYS A 363 -14.27 -26.26 3.67
C LYS A 363 -14.55 -27.53 2.87
N LEU A 364 -13.77 -28.57 3.13
CA LEU A 364 -13.99 -29.93 2.64
C LEU A 364 -14.04 -30.91 3.82
N SER A 365 -14.69 -32.05 3.62
CA SER A 365 -14.95 -33.05 4.65
C SER A 365 -14.40 -34.44 4.34
N CYS A 366 -13.59 -34.61 3.29
CA CYS A 366 -12.77 -35.80 3.15
C CYS A 366 -11.29 -35.51 2.81
N PRO A 367 -10.35 -36.38 3.25
CA PRO A 367 -8.93 -36.19 2.98
C PRO A 367 -8.55 -36.19 1.50
N ALA A 368 -9.17 -37.06 0.71
CA ALA A 368 -8.89 -37.19 -0.71
C ALA A 368 -9.07 -35.85 -1.46
N ASN A 369 -10.19 -35.17 -1.21
CA ASN A 369 -10.48 -33.88 -1.81
C ASN A 369 -9.54 -32.79 -1.27
N GLY A 370 -9.22 -32.80 0.03
CA GLY A 370 -8.22 -31.90 0.62
C GLY A 370 -6.87 -31.98 -0.10
N PHE A 371 -6.35 -33.19 -0.32
CA PHE A 371 -5.09 -33.37 -1.04
C PHE A 371 -5.18 -33.04 -2.54
N LYS A 372 -6.30 -33.32 -3.21
CA LYS A 372 -6.51 -32.89 -4.60
C LYS A 372 -6.42 -31.37 -4.74
N VAL A 373 -7.07 -30.63 -3.84
CA VAL A 373 -7.00 -29.16 -3.82
C VAL A 373 -5.57 -28.68 -3.63
N MET A 374 -4.83 -29.28 -2.71
CA MET A 374 -3.41 -28.93 -2.52
C MET A 374 -2.61 -29.18 -3.81
N LYS A 375 -2.82 -30.31 -4.49
CA LYS A 375 -2.16 -30.65 -5.75
C LYS A 375 -2.54 -29.71 -6.89
N ASP A 376 -3.78 -29.22 -6.94
CA ASP A 376 -4.21 -28.25 -7.95
C ASP A 376 -3.61 -26.85 -7.68
N PHE A 377 -3.40 -26.48 -6.41
CA PHE A 377 -2.88 -25.16 -6.02
C PHE A 377 -1.36 -25.05 -6.03
N LEU A 378 -0.62 -26.16 -5.89
CA LEU A 378 0.85 -26.14 -5.90
C LEU A 378 1.43 -25.68 -7.27
N PRO A 379 1.10 -26.32 -8.41
CA PRO A 379 1.64 -25.97 -9.73
C PRO A 379 1.29 -24.58 -10.21
N GLY A 380 0.18 -24.00 -9.72
CA GLY A 380 -0.36 -22.72 -10.12
C GLY A 380 0.46 -21.50 -9.67
N THR A 381 1.79 -21.60 -9.58
CA THR A 381 2.65 -20.52 -9.08
C THR A 381 3.72 -20.04 -10.07
N LEU A 382 3.88 -20.66 -11.25
CA LEU A 382 4.94 -20.26 -12.18
C LEU A 382 4.49 -20.38 -13.64
N ASP A 383 3.85 -19.33 -14.14
CA ASP A 383 4.10 -18.87 -15.50
C ASP A 383 5.29 -17.90 -15.42
N VAL A 384 6.50 -18.45 -15.22
CA VAL A 384 7.75 -17.68 -15.35
C VAL A 384 8.03 -17.54 -16.84
N GLY A 385 7.18 -16.75 -17.47
CA GLY A 385 7.30 -16.24 -18.82
C GLY A 385 6.78 -14.81 -18.79
N GLU A 386 7.68 -13.85 -18.65
CA GLU A 386 7.49 -12.46 -19.10
C GLU A 386 6.49 -11.54 -18.37
N SER A 387 5.79 -11.92 -17.30
CA SER A 387 4.96 -10.95 -16.57
C SER A 387 5.77 -10.17 -15.53
N SER A 388 6.33 -9.03 -15.93
CA SER A 388 6.85 -7.96 -15.05
C SER A 388 5.74 -7.25 -14.23
N GLU A 389 4.63 -7.94 -13.97
CA GLU A 389 3.45 -7.35 -13.36
C GLU A 389 3.62 -7.26 -11.85
N ARG A 390 3.52 -6.04 -11.30
CA ARG A 390 3.36 -5.84 -9.86
C ARG A 390 2.03 -6.47 -9.45
N ASN A 391 2.06 -7.42 -8.51
CA ASN A 391 0.92 -8.14 -7.94
C ASN A 391 0.29 -9.23 -8.82
N PRO A 392 1.00 -10.37 -9.04
CA PRO A 392 0.49 -11.48 -9.83
C PRO A 392 -0.82 -12.05 -9.25
N VAL A 393 -1.73 -12.42 -10.15
CA VAL A 393 -3.01 -13.05 -9.83
C VAL A 393 -2.98 -14.51 -10.25
N TYR A 394 -3.24 -15.41 -9.32
CA TYR A 394 -3.17 -16.85 -9.50
C TYR A 394 -4.57 -17.43 -9.73
N PRO A 395 -4.81 -18.15 -10.85
CA PRO A 395 -6.07 -18.83 -11.07
C PRO A 395 -6.27 -19.94 -10.02
N MET A 396 -7.51 -20.10 -9.56
CA MET A 396 -7.91 -21.11 -8.59
C MET A 396 -8.92 -22.03 -9.26
N GLN A 397 -8.41 -23.07 -9.93
CA GLN A 397 -9.22 -24.07 -10.60
C GLN A 397 -9.02 -25.42 -9.94
N ILE A 398 -10.13 -26.04 -9.54
CA ILE A 398 -10.13 -27.37 -8.94
C ILE A 398 -10.92 -28.27 -9.88
N GLN A 399 -10.33 -29.41 -10.26
CA GLN A 399 -10.88 -30.24 -11.35
C GLN A 399 -12.28 -30.77 -11.07
N PHE A 400 -12.59 -31.04 -9.81
CA PHE A 400 -13.87 -31.63 -9.39
C PHE A 400 -14.92 -30.57 -9.02
N LEU A 401 -14.61 -29.28 -9.11
CA LEU A 401 -15.60 -28.21 -8.89
C LEU A 401 -16.20 -27.75 -10.22
N SER A 402 -17.52 -27.62 -10.24
CA SER A 402 -18.27 -27.14 -11.40
C SER A 402 -18.08 -25.64 -11.67
N SER A 403 -17.71 -24.87 -10.64
CA SER A 403 -17.56 -23.42 -10.69
C SER A 403 -16.13 -23.01 -10.34
N PRO A 404 -15.55 -22.02 -11.05
CA PRO A 404 -14.23 -21.51 -10.72
C PRO A 404 -14.25 -20.80 -9.36
N LEU A 405 -13.16 -20.96 -8.60
CA LEU A 405 -12.99 -20.23 -7.35
C LEU A 405 -12.42 -18.81 -7.62
N PRO A 406 -12.61 -17.86 -6.69
CA PRO A 406 -11.99 -16.55 -6.78
C PRO A 406 -10.48 -16.66 -6.93
N LYS A 407 -9.92 -15.86 -7.84
CA LYS A 407 -8.49 -15.83 -8.10
C LYS A 407 -7.74 -15.39 -6.86
N ARG A 408 -6.64 -16.08 -6.58
CA ARG A 408 -5.77 -15.82 -5.43
C ARG A 408 -4.79 -14.70 -5.77
N GLN A 409 -4.55 -13.80 -4.83
CA GLN A 409 -3.54 -12.76 -4.95
C GLN A 409 -2.80 -12.61 -3.62
N LYS A 410 -1.57 -12.09 -3.68
CA LYS A 410 -0.86 -11.65 -2.49
C LYS A 410 -1.70 -10.60 -1.75
N LEU A 411 -1.58 -10.54 -0.42
CA LEU A 411 -2.17 -9.46 0.38
C LEU A 411 -1.69 -8.08 -0.13
N ILE A 412 -2.61 -7.27 -0.66
CA ILE A 412 -2.35 -5.90 -1.12
C ILE A 412 -3.00 -4.94 -0.14
N ARG A 413 -2.19 -4.09 0.46
CA ARG A 413 -2.69 -3.08 1.38
C ARG A 413 -3.50 -2.02 0.63
N PRO A 414 -4.53 -1.45 1.25
CA PRO A 414 -5.19 -0.30 0.68
C PRO A 414 -4.17 0.84 0.62
N PRO A 415 -4.22 1.68 -0.44
CA PRO A 415 -3.53 2.96 -0.37
C PRO A 415 -4.03 3.62 0.92
N PRO A 416 -3.14 4.11 1.76
CA PRO A 416 -3.52 4.42 3.12
C PRO A 416 -4.44 5.64 3.14
N VAL A 417 -5.64 5.44 3.70
CA VAL A 417 -6.60 6.51 3.92
C VAL A 417 -6.04 7.41 5.00
N ASP A 418 -5.78 8.67 4.63
CA ASP A 418 -5.41 9.81 5.48
C ASP A 418 -4.32 9.56 6.53
N THR A 419 -3.07 9.62 6.02
CA THR A 419 -1.75 9.83 6.66
C THR A 419 -0.70 9.24 5.73
N SER A 420 -1.00 8.06 5.17
CA SER A 420 0.02 7.18 4.63
C SER A 420 0.08 7.10 3.09
N PHE A 421 -0.79 7.82 2.36
CA PHE A 421 -0.48 8.21 0.96
C PHE A 421 0.81 9.03 0.90
N ALA A 422 1.02 9.93 1.86
CA ALA A 422 2.23 10.74 1.93
C ALA A 422 3.45 9.88 2.32
N ALA A 423 3.28 8.84 3.14
CA ALA A 423 4.33 7.88 3.49
C ALA A 423 4.74 6.99 2.30
N GLU A 424 3.75 6.53 1.54
CA GLU A 424 3.96 5.70 0.36
C GLU A 424 4.56 6.51 -0.80
N MET A 425 4.06 7.72 -1.05
CA MET A 425 4.65 8.68 -1.99
C MET A 425 6.10 9.00 -1.60
N LEU A 426 6.38 9.18 -0.30
CA LEU A 426 7.73 9.38 0.18
C LEU A 426 8.61 8.17 -0.11
N GLY A 427 8.14 6.96 0.18
CA GLY A 427 8.85 5.72 -0.15
C GLY A 427 9.14 5.58 -1.65
N GLN A 428 8.23 6.00 -2.53
CA GLN A 428 8.44 6.00 -3.98
C GLN A 428 9.48 7.06 -4.42
N TYR A 429 9.47 8.24 -3.82
CA TYR A 429 10.50 9.26 -4.07
C TYR A 429 11.89 8.79 -3.59
N GLU A 430 11.97 8.13 -2.43
CA GLU A 430 13.23 7.56 -1.95
C GLU A 430 13.78 6.46 -2.87
N LEU A 431 12.90 5.68 -3.50
CA LEU A 431 13.28 4.67 -4.47
C LEU A 431 13.86 5.26 -5.77
N MET A 432 13.51 6.51 -6.09
CA MET A 432 14.01 7.26 -7.25
C MET A 432 15.09 8.28 -6.86
N SER A 433 15.76 8.08 -5.72
CA SER A 433 16.69 9.06 -5.15
C SER A 433 17.95 9.30 -5.98
N ASP A 434 18.25 8.39 -6.90
CA ASP A 434 19.28 8.46 -7.92
C ASP A 434 18.90 9.32 -9.13
N VAL A 435 17.60 9.45 -9.42
CA VAL A 435 17.05 10.21 -10.55
C VAL A 435 16.55 11.60 -10.11
N LEU A 436 16.04 11.70 -8.88
CA LEU A 436 15.44 12.91 -8.34
C LEU A 436 16.49 13.81 -7.69
N SER A 437 16.27 15.13 -7.76
CA SER A 437 17.20 16.04 -7.11
C SER A 437 17.17 15.86 -5.58
N PRO A 438 18.32 15.91 -4.90
CA PRO A 438 18.37 15.80 -3.45
C PRO A 438 17.50 16.85 -2.73
N GLU A 439 17.25 17.99 -3.37
CA GLU A 439 16.39 19.07 -2.89
C GLU A 439 14.90 18.68 -2.93
N PHE A 440 14.46 18.06 -4.03
CA PHE A 440 13.09 17.58 -4.19
C PHE A 440 12.73 16.50 -3.17
N LEU A 441 13.64 15.55 -2.93
CA LEU A 441 13.46 14.49 -1.93
C LEU A 441 13.35 15.06 -0.51
N ARG A 442 14.21 16.03 -0.18
CA ARG A 442 14.21 16.73 1.11
C ARG A 442 12.89 17.48 1.35
N ASP A 443 12.36 18.13 0.33
CA ASP A 443 11.08 18.82 0.41
C ASP A 443 9.90 17.87 0.65
N ARG A 444 9.94 16.66 0.09
CA ARG A 444 8.88 15.65 0.27
C ARG A 444 8.94 14.99 1.64
N ARG A 445 10.15 14.77 2.19
CA ARG A 445 10.34 14.31 3.58
C ARG A 445 9.72 15.29 4.58
N LEU A 446 10.05 16.57 4.47
CA LEU A 446 9.56 17.59 5.40
C LEU A 446 8.03 17.79 5.31
N GLU A 447 7.46 17.67 4.12
CA GLU A 447 6.00 17.78 3.90
C GLU A 447 5.25 16.61 4.54
N PHE A 448 5.80 15.40 4.44
CA PHE A 448 5.30 14.22 5.16
C PHE A 448 5.41 14.38 6.68
N GLU A 449 6.55 14.88 7.17
CA GLU A 449 6.81 15.11 8.60
C GLU A 449 5.84 16.14 9.22
N LEU A 450 5.56 17.24 8.53
CA LEU A 450 4.59 18.25 8.97
C LEU A 450 3.15 17.72 9.00
N GLN A 451 2.83 16.79 8.11
CA GLN A 451 1.52 16.16 8.07
C GLN A 451 1.32 15.19 9.25
N LEU A 452 2.35 14.39 9.58
CA LEU A 452 2.35 13.55 10.78
C LEU A 452 2.13 14.35 12.07
N VAL A 453 2.72 15.55 12.17
CA VAL A 453 2.57 16.42 13.35
C VAL A 453 1.15 16.98 13.48
N LYS A 454 0.49 17.32 12.36
CA LYS A 454 -0.89 17.84 12.35
C LYS A 454 -1.94 16.81 12.77
N GLU A 455 -1.66 15.53 12.53
CA GLU A 455 -2.59 14.43 12.79
C GLU A 455 -2.41 13.82 14.19
N MET A 456 -1.47 14.34 14.99
CA MET A 456 -1.38 14.00 16.41
C MET A 456 -2.55 14.63 17.19
N PRO A 457 -3.30 13.86 18.00
CA PRO A 457 -4.36 14.43 18.83
C PRO A 457 -3.75 15.35 19.90
N TYR A 458 -4.19 16.61 19.93
CA TYR A 458 -3.87 17.55 21.00
C TYR A 458 -4.54 17.10 22.30
N SER A 459 -3.88 16.25 23.09
CA SER A 459 -4.21 16.12 24.51
C SER A 459 -3.54 17.26 25.27
N VAL A 460 -4.39 18.20 25.69
CA VAL A 460 -4.16 19.35 26.56
C VAL A 460 -3.18 19.05 27.70
N VAL A 461 -2.10 19.83 27.78
CA VAL A 461 -1.44 20.19 29.05
C VAL A 461 -1.24 21.70 29.04
N CYS A 462 -2.34 22.42 29.27
CA CYS A 462 -2.27 23.74 29.90
C CYS A 462 -2.68 23.53 31.35
N ASP A 463 -1.70 23.30 32.23
CA ASP A 463 -1.89 23.50 33.66
C ASP A 463 -1.11 24.75 34.05
N ASN A 464 -1.79 25.89 33.91
CA ASN A 464 -1.36 27.16 34.46
C ASN A 464 -1.80 27.21 35.92
N SER A 465 -0.85 27.19 36.86
CA SER A 465 -0.59 28.29 37.81
C SER A 465 0.06 27.76 39.10
N PRO A 466 1.17 28.35 39.56
CA PRO A 466 1.68 28.11 40.91
C PRO A 466 0.87 28.95 41.91
N GLN A 467 0.35 28.30 42.96
CA GLN A 467 -0.24 28.97 44.11
C GLN A 467 0.87 29.67 44.93
N HIS A 468 0.71 30.98 45.13
CA HIS A 468 1.17 31.69 46.32
C HIS A 468 -0.01 32.42 46.94
#